data_AF-A0A2K3NI10-F1
#
_entry.id   AF-A0A2K3NI10-F1
#
_cell.length_a   1.000
_cell.length_b   1.000
_cell.length_c   1.000
_cell.angle_alpha   90.00
_cell.angle_beta   90.00
_cell.angle_gamma   90.00
#
_symmetry.space_group_name_H-M   'P 1'
#
loop_
_entity.id
_entity.type
_entity.pdbx_description
1 polymer ?
#
loop_
_entity_poly.entity_id
_entity_poly.type
_entity_poly.pdbx_seq_one_letter_code
_entity_poly.pdbx_strand_id
1 'polypeptide(L)'
;IDIGSSESFLRGGELPTLIVQSTGHAVHVFINGQLSGSTYGTREYRRFMHIGKVNLRAGTNRIALLSVAIGLPNVGVHYETWSTGILGPVALHGLNQGKWDLSRQRWTYQVGLKGEAMNLASPNSISSVEWMQSAIVVQRNQPLTWHKTNFDAPEGDEPLALDMEGMGKGQIWINGQSIGRYWTAFANGNCNDCNYEGSFRPEKCQLGCGQPTQRWYHVPRSWLKPTQNLLVIFEELGGDPSKISLVKRSVSSVCADVSEYHPNIKNWHIDSYGKSEEFRPPKVHLHCSPGQTISSIKFASFGTPLGTCGNYVQGACHSPTSYAILEKKCVGKPRCIVTVSNSNFGKDPCPRVMKRLSVEAVCAPATTN
;
A
#
# COMPACT_ATOMS: atom_id res chain seq x y z
N ILE A 1 -0.02 -6.88 -38.17
CA ILE A 1 -0.30 -8.18 -38.81
C ILE A 1 -1.39 -7.99 -39.85
N ASP A 2 -1.41 -8.80 -40.89
CA ASP A 2 -2.42 -8.73 -41.94
C ASP A 2 -3.32 -9.98 -41.88
N ILE A 3 -4.63 -9.77 -41.91
CA ILE A 3 -5.64 -10.81 -41.68
C ILE A 3 -6.45 -10.99 -42.97
N GLY A 4 -6.50 -12.22 -43.48
CA GLY A 4 -7.25 -12.54 -44.69
C GLY A 4 -8.76 -12.27 -44.53
N SER A 5 -9.40 -11.75 -45.58
CA SER A 5 -10.85 -11.55 -45.60
C SER A 5 -11.67 -12.84 -45.62
N SER A 6 -11.01 -13.99 -45.83
CA SER A 6 -11.59 -15.32 -45.80
C SER A 6 -11.59 -15.97 -44.41
N GLU A 7 -11.05 -15.31 -43.39
CA GLU A 7 -10.99 -15.84 -42.03
C GLU A 7 -12.38 -16.13 -41.46
N SER A 8 -12.55 -17.34 -40.92
CA SER A 8 -13.85 -17.83 -40.45
C SER A 8 -14.43 -17.00 -39.30
N PHE A 9 -13.59 -16.47 -38.41
CA PHE A 9 -14.02 -15.62 -37.31
C PHE A 9 -14.67 -14.30 -37.76
N LEU A 10 -14.35 -13.80 -38.97
CA LEU A 10 -14.99 -12.61 -39.54
C LEU A 10 -16.43 -12.87 -40.01
N ARG A 11 -16.82 -14.15 -40.13
CA ARG A 11 -18.11 -14.59 -40.65
C ARG A 11 -19.00 -15.24 -39.57
N GLY A 12 -18.80 -14.84 -38.31
CA GLY A 12 -19.55 -15.37 -37.17
C GLY A 12 -18.92 -16.62 -36.52
N GLY A 13 -17.70 -16.99 -36.92
CA GLY A 13 -16.90 -17.98 -36.20
C GLY A 13 -16.35 -17.47 -34.86
N GLU A 14 -15.65 -18.33 -34.11
CA GLU A 14 -15.04 -17.93 -32.84
C GLU A 14 -13.88 -16.95 -33.04
N LEU A 15 -13.80 -15.93 -32.17
CA LEU A 15 -12.68 -14.99 -32.19
C LEU A 15 -11.34 -15.68 -31.93
N PRO A 16 -10.26 -15.27 -32.62
CA PRO A 16 -8.94 -15.83 -32.41
C PRO A 16 -8.42 -15.48 -31.02
N THR A 17 -7.58 -16.36 -30.47
CA THR A 17 -6.99 -16.22 -29.14
C THR A 17 -5.53 -15.79 -29.26
N LEU A 18 -5.19 -14.65 -28.67
CA LEU A 18 -3.81 -14.18 -28.54
C LEU A 18 -3.18 -14.74 -27.27
N ILE A 19 -1.99 -15.31 -27.42
CA ILE A 19 -1.15 -15.81 -26.34
C ILE A 19 0.10 -14.94 -26.28
N VAL A 20 0.39 -14.36 -25.12
CA VAL A 20 1.60 -13.55 -24.88
C VAL A 20 2.29 -14.08 -23.63
N GLN A 21 3.47 -14.66 -23.79
CA GLN A 21 4.32 -15.03 -22.67
C GLN A 21 5.28 -13.90 -22.30
N SER A 22 5.29 -13.53 -21.02
CA SER A 22 6.12 -12.47 -20.46
C SER A 22 6.88 -12.96 -19.25
N THR A 23 8.11 -12.48 -19.07
CA THR A 23 8.89 -12.70 -17.86
C THR A 23 8.65 -11.66 -16.76
N GLY A 24 7.75 -10.71 -17.01
CA GLY A 24 7.25 -9.78 -16.00
C GLY A 24 7.07 -8.35 -16.53
N HIS A 25 6.59 -7.43 -15.70
CA HIS A 25 5.82 -7.67 -14.47
C HIS A 25 4.31 -7.53 -14.74
N ALA A 26 3.94 -6.72 -15.73
CA ALA A 26 2.59 -6.69 -16.29
C ALA A 26 2.64 -6.49 -17.82
N VAL A 27 1.57 -6.88 -18.49
CA VAL A 27 1.34 -6.65 -19.92
C VAL A 27 -0.09 -6.15 -20.12
N HIS A 28 -0.23 -5.06 -20.87
CA HIS A 28 -1.51 -4.61 -21.43
C HIS A 28 -1.51 -4.86 -22.93
N VAL A 29 -2.55 -5.53 -23.41
CA VAL A 29 -2.73 -5.87 -24.82
C VAL A 29 -3.70 -4.89 -25.45
N PHE A 30 -3.23 -4.15 -26.45
CA PHE A 30 -4.05 -3.26 -27.25
C PHE A 30 -4.20 -3.80 -28.68
N ILE A 31 -5.44 -3.87 -29.15
CA ILE A 31 -5.79 -4.28 -30.51
C ILE A 31 -6.42 -3.10 -31.21
N ASN A 32 -5.79 -2.64 -32.29
CA ASN A 32 -6.22 -1.48 -33.06
C ASN A 32 -6.47 -0.22 -32.21
N GLY A 33 -5.68 -0.03 -31.15
CA GLY A 33 -5.76 1.11 -30.23
C GLY A 33 -6.73 0.94 -29.06
N GLN A 34 -7.48 -0.16 -28.99
CA GLN A 34 -8.40 -0.45 -27.87
C GLN A 34 -7.79 -1.49 -26.93
N LEU A 35 -7.97 -1.30 -25.61
CA LEU A 35 -7.51 -2.27 -24.61
C LEU A 35 -8.34 -3.55 -24.75
N SER A 36 -7.65 -4.67 -24.97
CA SER A 36 -8.27 -6.00 -25.06
C SER A 36 -8.13 -6.80 -23.77
N GLY A 37 -7.11 -6.50 -22.95
CA GLY A 37 -6.90 -7.19 -21.69
C GLY A 37 -5.59 -6.82 -21.01
N SER A 38 -5.50 -7.14 -19.72
CA SER A 38 -4.35 -6.87 -18.87
C SER A 38 -4.02 -8.11 -18.05
N THR A 39 -2.74 -8.41 -17.86
CA THR A 39 -2.28 -9.51 -16.99
C THR A 39 -1.00 -9.10 -16.29
N TYR A 40 -0.86 -9.49 -15.04
CA TYR A 40 0.31 -9.19 -14.22
C TYR A 40 0.71 -10.41 -13.39
N GLY A 41 2.00 -10.49 -13.07
CA GLY A 41 2.55 -11.50 -12.18
C GLY A 41 2.52 -11.05 -10.72
N THR A 42 3.02 -11.92 -9.85
CA THR A 42 3.26 -11.59 -8.43
C THR A 42 4.76 -11.42 -8.18
N ARG A 43 5.11 -11.02 -6.95
CA ARG A 43 6.52 -10.94 -6.52
C ARG A 43 7.24 -12.29 -6.65
N GLU A 44 6.56 -13.38 -6.33
CA GLU A 44 7.11 -14.74 -6.41
C GLU A 44 7.04 -15.29 -7.84
N TYR A 45 5.87 -15.18 -8.46
CA TYR A 45 5.59 -15.68 -9.81
C TYR A 45 5.55 -14.53 -10.80
N ARG A 46 6.73 -14.04 -11.18
CA ARG A 46 6.89 -12.91 -12.13
C ARG A 46 6.53 -13.28 -13.57
N ARG A 47 6.81 -14.52 -13.97
CA ARG A 47 6.52 -15.03 -15.32
C ARG A 47 5.05 -15.41 -15.40
N PHE A 48 4.40 -14.99 -16.49
CA PHE A 48 3.00 -15.31 -16.72
C PHE A 48 2.71 -15.41 -18.23
N MET A 49 1.53 -15.95 -18.53
CA MET A 49 1.01 -16.05 -19.89
C MET A 49 -0.34 -15.34 -19.94
N HIS A 50 -0.45 -14.33 -20.78
CA HIS A 50 -1.74 -13.74 -21.13
C HIS A 50 -2.40 -14.59 -22.21
N ILE A 51 -3.66 -14.95 -22.01
CA ILE A 51 -4.48 -15.68 -22.98
C ILE A 51 -5.82 -14.92 -23.08
N GLY A 52 -6.15 -14.40 -24.25
CA GLY A 52 -7.36 -13.62 -24.45
C GLY A 52 -7.88 -13.68 -25.88
N LYS A 53 -9.20 -13.74 -26.05
CA LYS A 53 -9.84 -13.58 -27.36
C LYS A 53 -9.62 -12.13 -27.84
N VAL A 54 -9.23 -11.96 -29.10
CA VAL A 54 -8.94 -10.64 -29.69
C VAL A 54 -9.84 -10.37 -30.89
N ASN A 55 -10.38 -9.15 -30.96
CA ASN A 55 -11.22 -8.73 -32.06
C ASN A 55 -10.35 -8.13 -33.19
N LEU A 56 -10.14 -8.90 -34.25
CA LEU A 56 -9.37 -8.49 -35.42
C LEU A 56 -10.33 -8.17 -36.59
N ARG A 57 -9.90 -7.29 -37.48
CA ARG A 57 -10.63 -6.97 -38.73
C ARG A 57 -9.92 -7.54 -39.95
N ALA A 58 -10.61 -7.63 -41.09
CA ALA A 58 -9.93 -7.92 -42.35
C ALA A 58 -8.86 -6.85 -42.66
N GLY A 59 -7.74 -7.28 -43.22
CA GLY A 59 -6.61 -6.41 -43.54
C GLY A 59 -5.69 -6.14 -42.34
N THR A 60 -5.09 -4.95 -42.33
CA THR A 60 -4.05 -4.61 -41.36
C THR A 60 -4.61 -4.34 -39.96
N ASN A 61 -4.07 -5.10 -39.00
CA ASN A 61 -4.31 -4.96 -37.57
C ASN A 61 -3.03 -4.60 -36.84
N ARG A 62 -3.14 -3.67 -35.89
CA ARG A 62 -2.05 -3.28 -35.00
C ARG A 62 -2.25 -3.93 -33.63
N ILE A 63 -1.30 -4.78 -33.25
CA ILE A 63 -1.19 -5.30 -31.89
C ILE A 63 -0.10 -4.49 -31.20
N ALA A 64 -0.45 -3.80 -30.12
CA ALA A 64 0.50 -3.09 -29.29
C ALA A 64 0.49 -3.73 -27.89
N LEU A 65 1.67 -4.12 -27.43
CA LEU A 65 1.86 -4.76 -26.13
C LEU A 65 2.63 -3.80 -25.24
N LEU A 66 1.98 -3.26 -24.21
CA LEU A 66 2.64 -2.43 -23.21
C LEU A 66 3.17 -3.34 -22.11
N SER A 67 4.49 -3.56 -22.09
CA SER A 67 5.17 -4.29 -21.03
C SER A 67 5.58 -3.32 -19.92
N VAL A 68 5.26 -3.66 -18.67
CA VAL A 68 5.47 -2.80 -17.51
C VAL A 68 6.36 -3.49 -16.48
N ALA A 69 7.40 -2.80 -16.03
CA ALA A 69 8.27 -3.24 -14.94
C ALA A 69 7.90 -2.54 -13.62
N ILE A 70 7.69 -3.32 -12.55
CA ILE A 70 7.26 -2.82 -11.24
C ILE A 70 8.40 -3.04 -10.25
N GLY A 71 9.46 -2.26 -10.41
CA GLY A 71 10.75 -2.50 -9.75
C GLY A 71 11.57 -3.60 -10.44
N LEU A 72 12.84 -3.72 -10.06
CA LEU A 72 13.74 -4.77 -10.50
C LEU A 72 14.06 -5.72 -9.33
N PRO A 73 14.41 -6.99 -9.61
CA PRO A 73 14.83 -7.93 -8.58
C PRO A 73 15.99 -7.37 -7.73
N ASN A 74 15.95 -7.63 -6.43
CA ASN A 74 16.91 -7.14 -5.45
C ASN A 74 17.43 -8.22 -4.48
N VAL A 75 17.04 -9.48 -4.68
CA VAL A 75 17.47 -10.61 -3.86
C VAL A 75 17.36 -11.91 -4.68
N GLY A 76 18.31 -12.83 -4.48
CA GLY A 76 18.40 -14.10 -5.20
C GLY A 76 19.82 -14.39 -5.71
N VAL A 77 20.11 -15.64 -6.07
CA VAL A 77 21.38 -15.95 -6.76
C VAL A 77 21.25 -15.50 -8.22
N HIS A 78 22.23 -14.73 -8.69
CA HIS A 78 22.29 -14.18 -10.05
C HIS A 78 21.03 -13.41 -10.49
N TYR A 79 20.38 -12.67 -9.59
CA TYR A 79 19.15 -11.94 -9.91
C TYR A 79 19.36 -10.85 -10.99
N GLU A 80 20.59 -10.38 -11.18
CA GLU A 80 21.01 -9.45 -12.23
C GLU A 80 20.85 -10.03 -13.65
N THR A 81 20.82 -11.36 -13.79
CA THR A 81 20.64 -12.05 -15.08
C THR A 81 19.17 -12.26 -15.43
N TRP A 82 18.24 -11.95 -14.52
CA TRP A 82 16.82 -12.23 -14.71
C TRP A 82 16.18 -11.24 -15.67
N SER A 83 15.78 -11.73 -16.84
CA SER A 83 15.13 -10.92 -17.86
C SER A 83 13.73 -10.44 -17.44
N THR A 84 13.35 -9.24 -17.87
CA THR A 84 12.00 -8.66 -17.70
C THR A 84 11.43 -8.26 -19.06
N GLY A 85 10.14 -8.53 -19.26
CA GLY A 85 9.40 -8.15 -20.47
C GLY A 85 8.98 -9.34 -21.34
N ILE A 86 8.59 -9.05 -22.57
CA ILE A 86 8.00 -10.02 -23.49
C ILE A 86 9.12 -10.69 -24.29
N LEU A 87 9.58 -11.86 -23.83
CA LEU A 87 10.54 -12.70 -24.55
C LEU A 87 9.86 -13.75 -25.44
N GLY A 88 8.54 -13.83 -25.37
CA GLY A 88 7.74 -14.79 -26.12
C GLY A 88 7.72 -16.19 -25.49
N PRO A 89 7.03 -17.14 -26.16
CA PRO A 89 6.35 -16.98 -27.44
C PRO A 89 5.17 -15.99 -27.40
N VAL A 90 4.95 -15.32 -28.53
CA VAL A 90 3.72 -14.58 -28.84
C VAL A 90 3.05 -15.25 -30.03
N ALA A 91 1.83 -15.76 -29.85
CA ALA A 91 1.15 -16.55 -30.87
C ALA A 91 -0.33 -16.20 -30.95
N LEU A 92 -0.90 -16.35 -32.15
CA LEU A 92 -2.32 -16.21 -32.42
C LEU A 92 -2.88 -17.57 -32.82
N HIS A 93 -3.93 -18.01 -32.13
CA HIS A 93 -4.63 -19.27 -32.39
C HIS A 93 -6.04 -19.00 -32.92
N GLY A 94 -6.59 -19.94 -33.68
CA GLY A 94 -7.97 -19.84 -34.19
C GLY A 94 -8.09 -19.11 -35.53
N LEU A 95 -6.99 -19.04 -36.30
CA LEU A 95 -7.05 -18.68 -37.71
C LEU A 95 -7.36 -19.93 -38.55
N ASN A 96 -7.81 -19.75 -39.79
CA ASN A 96 -8.05 -20.86 -40.71
C ASN A 96 -6.79 -21.73 -40.95
N GLN A 97 -5.60 -21.09 -40.93
CA GLN A 97 -4.29 -21.77 -41.01
C GLN A 97 -3.83 -22.39 -39.67
N GLY A 98 -4.65 -22.33 -38.63
CA GLY A 98 -4.34 -22.83 -37.29
C GLY A 98 -3.62 -21.79 -36.43
N LYS A 99 -2.40 -22.14 -35.99
CA LYS A 99 -1.56 -21.30 -35.11
C LYS A 99 -0.60 -20.46 -35.93
N TRP A 100 -0.56 -19.16 -35.67
CA TRP A 100 0.44 -18.25 -36.21
C TRP A 100 1.39 -17.76 -35.12
N ASP A 101 2.67 -18.09 -35.24
CA ASP A 101 3.72 -17.57 -34.35
C ASP A 101 4.14 -16.15 -34.78
N LEU A 102 3.90 -15.17 -33.90
CA LEU A 102 4.21 -13.76 -34.11
C LEU A 102 5.61 -13.40 -33.59
N SER A 103 6.28 -14.30 -32.86
CA SER A 103 7.59 -14.03 -32.24
C SER A 103 8.68 -13.74 -33.27
N ARG A 104 8.56 -14.32 -34.48
CA ARG A 104 9.50 -14.13 -35.61
C ARG A 104 9.11 -13.00 -36.57
N GLN A 105 8.00 -12.31 -36.30
CA GLN A 105 7.56 -11.18 -37.11
C GLN A 105 8.38 -9.92 -36.81
N ARG A 106 8.22 -8.88 -37.63
CA ARG A 106 8.87 -7.59 -37.38
C ARG A 106 8.22 -6.89 -36.19
N TRP A 107 9.02 -6.59 -35.17
CA TRP A 107 8.63 -5.83 -33.98
C TRP A 107 9.11 -4.39 -34.05
N THR A 108 8.33 -3.48 -33.46
CA THR A 108 8.69 -2.08 -33.26
C THR A 108 8.64 -1.75 -31.78
N TYR A 109 9.60 -0.99 -31.28
CA TYR A 109 9.73 -0.68 -29.85
C TYR A 109 9.63 0.82 -29.61
N GLN A 110 8.98 1.20 -28.52
CA GLN A 110 8.98 2.55 -27.99
C GLN A 110 9.25 2.46 -26.49
N VAL A 111 10.26 3.19 -26.02
CA VAL A 111 10.57 3.26 -24.59
C VAL A 111 9.75 4.39 -23.96
N GLY A 112 9.10 4.08 -22.85
CA GLY A 112 8.31 5.05 -22.09
C GLY A 112 7.01 5.49 -22.76
N LEU A 113 6.30 6.36 -22.05
CA LEU A 113 5.02 6.92 -22.46
C LEU A 113 5.21 8.26 -23.14
N LYS A 114 4.30 8.60 -24.06
CA LYS A 114 4.32 9.91 -24.73
C LYS A 114 4.26 11.07 -23.73
N GLY A 115 3.46 10.95 -22.67
CA GLY A 115 3.38 11.96 -21.61
C GLY A 115 4.67 12.12 -20.80
N GLU A 116 5.47 11.07 -20.66
CA GLU A 116 6.79 11.14 -20.03
C GLU A 116 7.78 11.88 -20.95
N ALA A 117 7.81 11.56 -22.24
CA ALA A 117 8.66 12.26 -23.22
C ALA A 117 8.31 13.75 -23.35
N MET A 118 7.05 14.11 -23.13
CA MET A 118 6.56 15.49 -23.10
C MET A 118 6.74 16.18 -21.74
N ASN A 119 7.26 15.46 -20.73
CA ASN A 119 7.49 15.95 -19.38
C ASN A 119 6.24 16.59 -18.75
N LEU A 120 5.07 15.94 -18.88
CA LEU A 120 3.79 16.48 -18.40
C LEU A 120 3.74 16.71 -16.87
N ALA A 121 4.61 16.04 -16.12
CA ALA A 121 4.75 16.22 -14.68
C ALA A 121 5.46 17.54 -14.30
N SER A 122 6.23 18.14 -15.22
CA SER A 122 7.00 19.34 -14.93
C SER A 122 6.10 20.59 -14.83
N PRO A 123 6.24 21.39 -13.76
CA PRO A 123 5.50 22.65 -13.63
C PRO A 123 5.91 23.69 -14.68
N ASN A 124 7.10 23.53 -15.27
CA ASN A 124 7.65 24.44 -16.27
C ASN A 124 7.49 23.89 -17.70
N SER A 125 6.65 22.87 -17.90
CA SER A 125 6.48 22.28 -19.22
C SER A 125 5.79 23.25 -20.19
N ILE A 126 6.41 23.45 -21.36
CA ILE A 126 5.88 24.24 -22.47
C ILE A 126 4.96 23.36 -23.36
N SER A 127 4.80 22.07 -23.04
CA SER A 127 4.08 21.13 -23.90
C SER A 127 2.59 21.48 -24.03
N SER A 128 2.18 21.91 -25.22
CA SER A 128 0.78 22.18 -25.57
C SER A 128 0.03 20.86 -25.83
N VAL A 129 -0.42 20.21 -24.76
CA VAL A 129 -1.45 19.16 -24.86
C VAL A 129 -2.81 19.75 -24.54
N GLU A 130 -3.82 19.30 -25.27
CA GLU A 130 -5.20 19.65 -24.99
C GLU A 130 -5.68 18.86 -23.77
N TRP A 131 -5.93 19.58 -22.68
CA TRP A 131 -6.51 19.00 -21.47
C TRP A 131 -8.03 19.05 -21.57
N MET A 132 -8.68 17.96 -21.18
CA MET A 132 -10.13 17.86 -21.12
C MET A 132 -10.60 17.80 -19.67
N GLN A 133 -11.86 18.15 -19.44
CA GLN A 133 -12.46 18.04 -18.11
C GLN A 133 -12.57 16.57 -17.67
N SER A 134 -12.17 16.28 -16.43
CA SER A 134 -12.06 14.92 -15.90
C SER A 134 -13.36 14.12 -15.98
N ALA A 135 -14.52 14.76 -15.74
CA ALA A 135 -15.83 14.11 -15.76
C ALA A 135 -16.13 13.35 -17.06
N ILE A 136 -15.65 13.86 -18.20
CA ILE A 136 -15.85 13.24 -19.52
C ILE A 136 -15.04 11.95 -19.65
N VAL A 137 -13.85 11.90 -19.04
CA VAL A 137 -12.93 10.77 -19.14
C VAL A 137 -13.34 9.63 -18.22
N VAL A 138 -13.85 9.96 -17.01
CA VAL A 138 -14.32 8.96 -16.04
C VAL A 138 -15.47 8.11 -16.61
N GLN A 139 -16.40 8.72 -17.35
CA GLN A 139 -17.49 7.98 -18.00
C GLN A 139 -17.00 6.95 -19.02
N ARG A 140 -15.83 7.17 -19.62
CA ARG A 140 -15.26 6.30 -20.65
C ARG A 140 -14.29 5.26 -20.10
N ASN A 141 -13.95 5.34 -18.81
CA ASN A 141 -12.98 4.47 -18.11
C ASN A 141 -11.72 4.18 -18.95
N GLN A 142 -11.10 5.23 -19.49
CA GLN A 142 -9.98 5.07 -20.42
C GLN A 142 -8.68 4.77 -19.68
N PRO A 143 -7.94 3.70 -20.07
CA PRO A 143 -6.62 3.42 -19.52
C PRO A 143 -5.58 4.40 -20.08
N LEU A 144 -4.41 4.45 -19.43
CA LEU A 144 -3.28 5.30 -19.82
C LEU A 144 -3.63 6.81 -19.87
N THR A 145 -4.33 7.29 -18.85
CA THR A 145 -4.82 8.67 -18.75
C THR A 145 -3.91 9.52 -17.88
N TRP A 146 -3.70 10.78 -18.27
CA TRP A 146 -3.03 11.78 -17.44
C TRP A 146 -4.05 12.72 -16.82
N HIS A 147 -3.97 12.93 -15.52
CA HIS A 147 -4.77 13.88 -14.76
C HIS A 147 -3.87 14.96 -14.18
N LYS A 148 -4.41 16.18 -14.07
CA LYS A 148 -3.74 17.27 -13.36
C LYS A 148 -4.75 18.12 -12.60
N THR A 149 -4.32 18.71 -11.49
CA THR A 149 -5.08 19.72 -10.76
C THR A 149 -4.14 20.61 -9.96
N ASN A 150 -4.65 21.75 -9.50
CA ASN A 150 -3.96 22.65 -8.60
C ASN A 150 -4.65 22.64 -7.23
N PHE A 151 -3.87 22.71 -6.15
CA PHE A 151 -4.42 22.74 -4.79
C PHE A 151 -3.55 23.59 -3.85
N ASP A 152 -4.17 24.08 -2.78
CA ASP A 152 -3.49 24.82 -1.72
C ASP A 152 -3.08 23.88 -0.58
N ALA A 153 -1.96 24.17 0.07
CA ALA A 153 -1.46 23.32 1.14
C ALA A 153 -2.40 23.38 2.37
N PRO A 154 -2.83 22.24 2.93
CA PRO A 154 -3.61 22.23 4.15
C PRO A 154 -2.83 22.83 5.32
N GLU A 155 -3.51 23.58 6.18
CA GLU A 155 -2.94 24.13 7.42
C GLU A 155 -2.42 23.04 8.37
N GLY A 156 -1.69 23.44 9.41
CA GLY A 156 -1.14 22.56 10.44
C GLY A 156 0.18 21.88 10.04
N ASP A 157 0.70 21.05 10.94
CA ASP A 157 2.01 20.39 10.80
C ASP A 157 1.90 18.86 10.64
N GLU A 158 0.68 18.31 10.62
CA GLU A 158 0.46 16.86 10.58
C GLU A 158 0.96 16.27 9.26
N PRO A 159 1.55 15.06 9.24
CA PRO A 159 1.97 14.41 8.00
C PRO A 159 0.80 14.26 7.03
N LEU A 160 1.07 14.50 5.74
CA LEU A 160 0.06 14.44 4.69
C LEU A 160 0.18 13.16 3.87
N ALA A 161 -0.92 12.70 3.32
CA ALA A 161 -0.93 11.66 2.31
C ALA A 161 -2.06 11.88 1.30
N LEU A 162 -1.87 11.41 0.08
CA LEU A 162 -2.94 11.29 -0.90
C LEU A 162 -3.67 9.96 -0.66
N ASP A 163 -4.98 10.05 -0.44
CA ASP A 163 -5.87 8.91 -0.51
C ASP A 163 -6.18 8.63 -1.99
N MET A 164 -5.71 7.49 -2.48
CA MET A 164 -5.88 7.06 -3.87
C MET A 164 -7.03 6.07 -4.02
N GLU A 165 -7.96 6.00 -3.06
CA GLU A 165 -9.20 5.24 -3.22
C GLU A 165 -9.93 5.62 -4.52
N GLY A 166 -10.40 4.61 -5.25
CA GLY A 166 -11.06 4.82 -6.55
C GLY A 166 -10.12 4.94 -7.75
N MET A 167 -8.81 5.01 -7.53
CA MET A 167 -7.80 4.91 -8.58
C MET A 167 -7.30 3.47 -8.74
N GLY A 168 -6.59 3.18 -9.83
CA GLY A 168 -6.07 1.85 -10.15
C GLY A 168 -4.58 1.70 -9.89
N LYS A 169 -3.76 2.07 -10.88
CA LYS A 169 -2.30 1.94 -10.81
C LYS A 169 -1.66 3.07 -11.58
N GLY A 170 -0.51 3.56 -11.12
CA GLY A 170 0.14 4.62 -11.85
C GLY A 170 1.28 5.29 -11.12
N GLN A 171 1.48 6.57 -11.43
CA GLN A 171 2.54 7.40 -10.84
C GLN A 171 1.99 8.78 -10.45
N ILE A 172 2.53 9.33 -9.37
CA ILE A 172 2.11 10.62 -8.80
C ILE A 172 3.30 11.57 -8.78
N TRP A 173 3.04 12.83 -9.15
CA TRP A 173 3.97 13.94 -9.01
C TRP A 173 3.30 15.13 -8.33
N ILE A 174 4.07 15.80 -7.47
CA ILE A 174 3.69 17.08 -6.87
C ILE A 174 4.79 18.08 -7.17
N ASN A 175 4.44 19.21 -7.80
CA ASN A 175 5.38 20.26 -8.18
C ASN A 175 6.59 19.74 -8.99
N GLY A 176 6.37 18.73 -9.84
CA GLY A 176 7.41 18.05 -10.62
C GLY A 176 8.23 17.00 -9.86
N GLN A 177 8.07 16.88 -8.54
CA GLN A 177 8.72 15.86 -7.73
C GLN A 177 7.91 14.57 -7.75
N SER A 178 8.57 13.44 -8.01
CA SER A 178 7.91 12.13 -7.99
C SER A 178 7.62 11.69 -6.56
N ILE A 179 6.34 11.51 -6.23
CA ILE A 179 5.89 10.89 -4.97
C ILE A 179 6.11 9.38 -5.02
N GLY A 180 5.96 8.79 -6.21
CA GLY A 180 6.23 7.38 -6.47
C GLY A 180 5.12 6.72 -7.26
N ARG A 181 5.20 5.38 -7.31
CA ARG A 181 4.16 4.54 -7.92
C ARG A 181 3.02 4.35 -6.94
N TYR A 182 1.79 4.36 -7.43
CA TYR A 182 0.65 3.87 -6.68
C TYR A 182 0.06 2.62 -7.33
N TRP A 183 -0.47 1.75 -6.49
CA TRP A 183 -1.25 0.60 -6.93
C TRP A 183 -2.21 0.19 -5.83
N THR A 184 -3.51 0.30 -6.10
CA THR A 184 -4.59 -0.02 -5.15
C THR A 184 -5.04 -1.48 -5.23
N ALA A 185 -4.17 -2.38 -5.73
CA ALA A 185 -4.44 -3.81 -5.74
C ALA A 185 -4.76 -4.31 -4.34
N PHE A 186 -5.78 -5.16 -4.21
CA PHE A 186 -6.21 -5.68 -2.91
C PHE A 186 -5.20 -6.66 -2.32
N ALA A 187 -4.94 -6.49 -1.03
CA ALA A 187 -4.06 -7.37 -0.28
C ALA A 187 -4.74 -8.72 -0.04
N ASN A 188 -3.99 -9.79 -0.31
CA ASN A 188 -4.33 -11.16 0.03
C ASN A 188 -3.31 -11.67 1.05
N GLY A 189 -3.74 -12.49 2.00
CA GLY A 189 -2.90 -13.00 3.06
C GLY A 189 -3.71 -13.61 4.20
N ASN A 190 -3.04 -13.86 5.31
CA ASN A 190 -3.65 -14.36 6.53
C ASN A 190 -3.63 -13.29 7.62
N CYS A 191 -4.72 -12.54 7.73
CA CYS A 191 -4.88 -11.48 8.72
C CYS A 191 -5.63 -11.96 9.98
N ASN A 192 -5.27 -13.13 10.49
CA ASN A 192 -5.76 -13.63 11.77
C ASN A 192 -5.16 -12.83 12.93
N ASP A 193 -5.85 -12.87 14.08
CA ASP A 193 -5.29 -12.35 15.33
C ASP A 193 -3.96 -13.02 15.65
N CYS A 194 -3.01 -12.23 16.14
CA CYS A 194 -1.67 -12.71 16.46
C CYS A 194 -1.28 -12.35 17.91
N ASN A 195 -0.45 -13.21 18.50
CA ASN A 195 0.12 -13.00 19.83
C ASN A 195 1.63 -12.73 19.72
N TYR A 196 2.16 -11.86 20.57
CA TYR A 196 3.59 -11.58 20.70
C TYR A 196 4.39 -12.82 21.13
N GLU A 197 3.77 -13.74 21.88
CA GLU A 197 4.41 -14.96 22.39
C GLU A 197 4.76 -15.95 21.27
N GLY A 198 5.89 -16.65 21.44
CA GLY A 198 6.38 -17.67 20.51
C GLY A 198 7.16 -17.11 19.31
N SER A 199 7.70 -18.01 18.48
CA SER A 199 8.52 -17.65 17.33
C SER A 199 7.78 -16.73 16.36
N PHE A 200 8.46 -15.68 15.90
CA PHE A 200 7.94 -14.76 14.90
C PHE A 200 8.30 -15.21 13.48
N ARG A 201 7.33 -15.08 12.57
CA ARG A 201 7.49 -15.18 11.12
C ARG A 201 6.74 -14.00 10.48
N PRO A 202 7.18 -13.46 9.32
CA PRO A 202 6.55 -12.31 8.69
C PRO A 202 5.03 -12.45 8.46
N GLU A 203 4.55 -13.68 8.26
CA GLU A 203 3.15 -14.00 8.00
C GLU A 203 2.28 -14.05 9.28
N LYS A 204 2.89 -14.01 10.47
CA LYS A 204 2.21 -14.21 11.76
C LYS A 204 1.20 -13.12 12.10
N CYS A 205 1.50 -11.87 11.74
CA CYS A 205 0.76 -10.67 12.16
C CYS A 205 0.46 -9.77 10.96
N GLN A 206 -0.11 -10.33 9.89
CA GLN A 206 -0.49 -9.54 8.72
C GLN A 206 -1.77 -8.75 9.01
N LEU A 207 -1.89 -7.57 8.42
CA LEU A 207 -3.06 -6.70 8.53
C LEU A 207 -3.45 -6.16 7.16
N GLY A 208 -4.70 -5.72 7.02
CA GLY A 208 -5.19 -5.06 5.80
C GLY A 208 -5.63 -6.01 4.67
N CYS A 209 -5.85 -7.29 4.94
CA CYS A 209 -6.43 -8.22 3.96
C CYS A 209 -7.78 -7.72 3.46
N GLY A 210 -8.04 -7.84 2.15
CA GLY A 210 -9.27 -7.33 1.53
C GLY A 210 -9.33 -5.80 1.39
N GLN A 211 -8.26 -5.09 1.72
CA GLN A 211 -8.09 -3.65 1.47
C GLN A 211 -6.99 -3.41 0.43
N PRO A 212 -6.91 -2.22 -0.20
CA PRO A 212 -5.77 -1.87 -1.04
C PRO A 212 -4.44 -2.07 -0.30
N THR A 213 -3.49 -2.78 -0.93
CA THR A 213 -2.13 -3.03 -0.41
C THR A 213 -1.44 -1.74 0.05
N GLN A 214 -1.68 -0.64 -0.66
CA GLN A 214 -1.38 0.70 -0.19
C GLN A 214 -2.46 1.68 -0.70
N ARG A 215 -3.22 2.26 0.23
CA ARG A 215 -4.25 3.28 -0.06
C ARG A 215 -3.69 4.72 0.00
N TRP A 216 -2.85 4.99 1.00
CA TRP A 216 -2.32 6.32 1.28
C TRP A 216 -0.86 6.47 0.82
N TYR A 217 -0.59 7.54 0.09
CA TYR A 217 0.72 7.85 -0.48
C TYR A 217 1.27 9.12 0.15
N HIS A 218 2.36 8.99 0.89
CA HIS A 218 2.93 10.07 1.71
C HIS A 218 3.30 11.29 0.86
N VAL A 219 2.89 12.48 1.32
CA VAL A 219 3.22 13.78 0.74
C VAL A 219 4.08 14.57 1.73
N PRO A 220 5.38 14.76 1.45
CA PRO A 220 6.23 15.59 2.29
C PRO A 220 5.76 17.04 2.29
N ARG A 221 5.51 17.62 3.48
CA ARG A 221 5.10 19.04 3.59
C ARG A 221 6.11 20.00 2.98
N SER A 222 7.41 19.68 3.06
CA SER A 222 8.49 20.49 2.49
C SER A 222 8.45 20.58 0.97
N TRP A 223 7.66 19.75 0.28
CA TRP A 223 7.47 19.81 -1.18
C TRP A 223 6.31 20.71 -1.58
N LEU A 224 5.54 21.21 -0.61
CA LEU A 224 4.37 22.05 -0.85
C LEU A 224 4.70 23.53 -0.69
N LYS A 225 4.12 24.33 -1.58
CA LYS A 225 3.97 25.78 -1.47
C LYS A 225 2.65 26.10 -0.74
N PRO A 226 2.47 27.31 -0.18
CA PRO A 226 1.20 27.67 0.46
C PRO A 226 0.00 27.51 -0.48
N THR A 227 0.14 27.94 -1.74
CA THR A 227 -0.91 27.88 -2.75
C THR A 227 -0.40 27.37 -4.10
N GLN A 228 -1.32 26.98 -4.98
CA GLN A 228 -1.02 26.63 -6.38
C GLN A 228 -0.01 25.48 -6.55
N ASN A 229 -0.13 24.44 -5.72
CA ASN A 229 0.63 23.21 -5.90
C ASN A 229 0.07 22.42 -7.08
N LEU A 230 0.94 22.01 -8.00
CA LEU A 230 0.56 21.20 -9.15
C LEU A 230 0.61 19.72 -8.75
N LEU A 231 -0.54 19.04 -8.84
CA LEU A 231 -0.65 17.58 -8.75
C LEU A 231 -0.81 17.02 -10.17
N VAL A 232 0.07 16.09 -10.56
CA VAL A 232 -0.05 15.34 -11.82
C VAL A 232 -0.08 13.86 -11.51
N ILE A 233 -0.98 13.13 -12.15
CA ILE A 233 -1.17 11.70 -11.96
C ILE A 233 -1.25 11.04 -13.32
N PHE A 234 -0.45 10.00 -13.53
CA PHE A 234 -0.63 9.07 -14.63
C PHE A 234 -1.39 7.85 -14.11
N GLU A 235 -2.55 7.54 -14.68
CA GLU A 235 -3.41 6.39 -14.36
C GLU A 235 -3.34 5.36 -15.50
N GLU A 236 -2.79 4.20 -15.18
CA GLU A 236 -2.48 3.11 -16.09
C GLU A 236 -3.70 2.26 -16.43
N LEU A 237 -4.57 1.96 -15.45
CA LEU A 237 -5.66 0.99 -15.58
C LEU A 237 -7.02 1.66 -15.82
N GLY A 238 -7.23 2.83 -15.23
CA GLY A 238 -8.50 3.53 -15.18
C GLY A 238 -8.95 3.72 -13.73
N GLY A 239 -9.51 4.89 -13.44
CA GLY A 239 -9.88 5.30 -12.09
C GLY A 239 -10.71 6.57 -12.08
N ASP A 240 -11.29 6.87 -10.92
CA ASP A 240 -12.10 8.06 -10.70
C ASP A 240 -11.31 9.09 -9.87
N PRO A 241 -10.69 10.11 -10.50
CA PRO A 241 -9.88 11.10 -9.81
C PRO A 241 -10.70 12.00 -8.88
N SER A 242 -12.04 12.00 -8.96
CA SER A 242 -12.89 12.78 -8.05
C SER A 242 -12.87 12.25 -6.60
N LYS A 243 -12.47 10.99 -6.41
CA LYS A 243 -12.35 10.35 -5.10
C LYS A 243 -11.00 10.60 -4.43
N ILE A 244 -10.03 11.15 -5.17
CA ILE A 244 -8.72 11.47 -4.62
C ILE A 244 -8.88 12.61 -3.61
N SER A 245 -8.29 12.43 -2.43
CA SER A 245 -8.28 13.46 -1.40
C SER A 245 -6.93 13.55 -0.73
N LEU A 246 -6.60 14.75 -0.25
CA LEU A 246 -5.43 14.97 0.59
C LEU A 246 -5.85 14.83 2.06
N VAL A 247 -5.24 13.89 2.76
CA VAL A 247 -5.60 13.55 4.14
C VAL A 247 -4.46 13.87 5.10
N LYS A 248 -4.83 14.22 6.33
CA LYS A 248 -3.88 14.43 7.44
C LYS A 248 -3.80 13.16 8.28
N ARG A 249 -2.59 12.72 8.60
CA ARG A 249 -2.36 11.62 9.52
C ARG A 249 -2.35 12.16 10.95
N SER A 250 -3.37 11.80 11.74
CA SER A 250 -3.41 12.05 13.18
C SER A 250 -3.41 10.74 13.96
N VAL A 251 -2.83 10.76 15.16
CA VAL A 251 -2.93 9.65 16.12
C VAL A 251 -4.01 10.05 17.12
N SER A 252 -5.13 9.31 17.12
CA SER A 252 -6.27 9.55 18.01
C SER A 252 -6.15 8.76 19.32
N SER A 253 -5.65 7.53 19.25
CA SER A 253 -5.40 6.69 20.42
C SER A 253 -4.06 5.97 20.35
N VAL A 254 -3.49 5.72 21.52
CA VAL A 254 -2.26 4.95 21.71
C VAL A 254 -2.53 3.86 22.75
N CYS A 255 -2.04 2.66 22.47
CA CYS A 255 -2.24 1.51 23.32
C CYS A 255 -0.91 0.91 23.79
N ALA A 256 -0.97 0.22 24.92
CA ALA A 256 0.10 -0.63 25.39
C ALA A 256 -0.48 -1.83 26.14
N ASP A 257 0.17 -2.98 26.04
CA ASP A 257 -0.23 -4.21 26.72
C ASP A 257 1.01 -4.99 27.14
N VAL A 258 1.32 -4.97 28.44
CA VAL A 258 2.59 -5.47 28.97
C VAL A 258 2.35 -6.36 30.18
N SER A 259 2.94 -7.56 30.18
CA SER A 259 2.88 -8.50 31.31
C SER A 259 3.85 -8.14 32.43
N GLU A 260 3.55 -8.55 33.66
CA GLU A 260 4.42 -8.33 34.83
C GLU A 260 5.77 -9.07 34.74
N TYR A 261 5.90 -10.02 33.83
CA TYR A 261 7.14 -10.74 33.51
C TYR A 261 7.74 -10.36 32.15
N HIS A 262 7.27 -9.28 31.52
CA HIS A 262 7.76 -8.90 30.20
C HIS A 262 9.28 -8.61 30.24
N PRO A 263 10.08 -9.28 29.40
CA PRO A 263 11.54 -9.18 29.46
C PRO A 263 12.00 -7.80 29.01
N ASN A 264 12.76 -7.10 29.86
CA ASN A 264 13.42 -5.85 29.54
C ASN A 264 14.91 -6.10 29.26
N ILE A 265 15.23 -6.51 28.04
CA ILE A 265 16.62 -6.78 27.64
C ILE A 265 17.27 -5.48 27.17
N LYS A 266 18.32 -5.02 27.86
CA LYS A 266 19.10 -3.84 27.44
C LYS A 266 20.31 -4.23 26.58
N ASN A 267 20.79 -5.46 26.69
CA ASN A 267 21.97 -5.97 26.01
C ASN A 267 21.57 -7.12 25.08
N TRP A 268 21.67 -6.91 23.77
CA TRP A 268 21.50 -7.98 22.77
C TRP A 268 22.77 -8.84 22.59
N HIS A 269 23.82 -8.59 23.39
CA HIS A 269 25.04 -9.38 23.36
C HIS A 269 24.83 -10.69 24.12
N ILE A 270 24.78 -11.80 23.36
CA ILE A 270 24.53 -13.17 23.84
C ILE A 270 25.79 -13.81 24.47
N ASP A 271 26.90 -13.07 24.63
CA ASP A 271 28.18 -13.62 25.11
C ASP A 271 28.52 -13.23 26.55
N SER A 272 27.62 -13.45 27.50
CA SER A 272 28.02 -13.42 28.91
C SER A 272 27.38 -14.56 29.70
N TYR A 273 28.04 -15.72 29.63
CA TYR A 273 28.04 -16.69 30.71
C TYR A 273 28.40 -15.96 32.03
N GLY A 274 27.46 -15.86 32.96
CA GLY A 274 27.80 -15.74 34.38
C GLY A 274 27.34 -14.51 35.18
N LYS A 275 26.42 -13.66 34.71
CA LYS A 275 25.74 -12.70 35.61
C LYS A 275 24.23 -12.75 35.43
N SER A 276 23.50 -13.03 36.51
CA SER A 276 22.06 -12.80 36.57
C SER A 276 21.79 -11.31 36.34
N GLU A 277 21.34 -10.94 35.15
CA GLU A 277 20.91 -9.57 34.91
C GLU A 277 19.78 -9.22 35.89
N GLU A 278 19.90 -8.09 36.59
CA GLU A 278 18.86 -7.60 37.49
C GLU A 278 17.53 -7.51 36.72
N PHE A 279 16.52 -8.25 37.19
CA PHE A 279 15.19 -8.22 36.60
C PHE A 279 14.62 -6.82 36.73
N ARG A 280 14.63 -6.05 35.63
CA ARG A 280 14.08 -4.70 35.60
C ARG A 280 12.57 -4.78 35.45
N PRO A 281 11.81 -4.08 36.30
CA PRO A 281 10.36 -4.20 36.28
C PRO A 281 9.82 -3.69 34.94
N PRO A 282 8.87 -4.42 34.32
CA PRO A 282 8.29 -4.07 33.04
C PRO A 282 7.62 -2.69 33.06
N LYS A 283 7.63 -2.01 31.91
CA LYS A 283 7.11 -0.65 31.79
C LYS A 283 6.23 -0.52 30.55
N VAL A 284 5.09 0.12 30.73
CA VAL A 284 4.25 0.63 29.66
C VAL A 284 4.81 1.96 29.19
N HIS A 285 4.93 2.12 27.87
CA HIS A 285 5.34 3.35 27.20
C HIS A 285 4.21 3.85 26.31
N LEU A 286 3.65 5.03 26.62
CA LEU A 286 2.64 5.71 25.81
C LEU A 286 3.23 7.00 25.25
N HIS A 287 3.00 7.26 23.97
CA HIS A 287 3.56 8.42 23.27
C HIS A 287 2.60 8.94 22.20
N CYS A 288 2.08 10.15 22.38
CA CYS A 288 1.27 10.84 21.38
C CYS A 288 2.14 11.44 20.27
N SER A 289 1.53 11.89 19.16
CA SER A 289 2.28 12.58 18.10
C SER A 289 2.84 13.92 18.60
N PRO A 290 3.87 14.47 17.92
CA PRO A 290 4.33 15.83 18.20
C PRO A 290 3.17 16.84 18.22
N GLY A 291 3.15 17.73 19.20
CA GLY A 291 2.06 18.71 19.40
C GLY A 291 0.80 18.18 20.08
N GLN A 292 0.74 16.88 20.38
CA GLN A 292 -0.37 16.27 21.12
C GLN A 292 0.02 15.85 22.54
N THR A 293 -0.96 15.85 23.43
CA THR A 293 -0.87 15.31 24.79
C THR A 293 -1.93 14.24 25.01
N ILE A 294 -1.71 13.34 25.97
CA ILE A 294 -2.73 12.41 26.41
C ILE A 294 -3.86 13.21 27.06
N SER A 295 -5.04 13.23 26.44
CA SER A 295 -6.19 13.98 26.93
C SER A 295 -7.01 13.18 27.93
N SER A 296 -7.16 11.88 27.71
CA SER A 296 -7.89 10.98 28.60
C SER A 296 -7.41 9.54 28.47
N ILE A 297 -7.79 8.71 29.44
CA ILE A 297 -7.64 7.26 29.36
C ILE A 297 -8.98 6.68 28.93
N LYS A 298 -9.01 5.90 27.85
CA LYS A 298 -10.22 5.22 27.37
C LYS A 298 -10.41 3.86 28.05
N PHE A 299 -9.31 3.15 28.29
CA PHE A 299 -9.31 1.87 28.99
C PHE A 299 -8.02 1.70 29.80
N ALA A 300 -8.12 1.13 31.00
CA ALA A 300 -6.96 0.71 31.76
C ALA A 300 -7.34 -0.46 32.67
N SER A 301 -6.60 -1.56 32.57
CA SER A 301 -6.76 -2.71 33.45
C SER A 301 -5.42 -3.35 33.77
N PHE A 302 -5.08 -3.38 35.05
CA PHE A 302 -4.03 -4.23 35.59
C PHE A 302 -4.65 -5.51 36.17
N GLY A 303 -4.42 -6.64 35.52
CA GLY A 303 -5.10 -7.89 35.86
C GLY A 303 -5.04 -8.89 34.70
N THR A 304 -6.18 -9.44 34.31
CA THR A 304 -6.31 -10.37 33.17
C THR A 304 -7.21 -9.80 32.07
N PRO A 305 -6.90 -8.62 31.49
CA PRO A 305 -7.70 -8.04 30.41
C PRO A 305 -7.70 -8.93 29.17
N LEU A 306 -8.76 -8.81 28.36
CA LEU A 306 -8.95 -9.52 27.10
C LEU A 306 -9.06 -8.52 25.94
N GLY A 307 -8.90 -9.01 24.71
CA GLY A 307 -9.02 -8.21 23.49
C GLY A 307 -7.71 -7.53 23.07
N THR A 308 -7.83 -6.66 22.08
CA THR A 308 -6.72 -5.93 21.46
C THR A 308 -7.00 -4.43 21.49
N CYS A 309 -5.99 -3.61 21.15
CA CYS A 309 -6.12 -2.15 21.13
C CYS A 309 -7.38 -1.68 20.39
N GLY A 310 -8.21 -0.87 21.06
CA GLY A 310 -9.50 -0.40 20.57
C GLY A 310 -10.70 -1.23 21.04
N ASN A 311 -10.48 -2.49 21.40
CA ASN A 311 -11.50 -3.48 21.81
C ASN A 311 -11.11 -4.19 23.12
N TYR A 312 -10.39 -3.52 24.01
CA TYR A 312 -10.05 -4.10 25.30
C TYR A 312 -11.29 -4.29 26.18
N VAL A 313 -11.34 -5.42 26.86
CA VAL A 313 -12.39 -5.77 27.80
C VAL A 313 -11.76 -6.12 29.15
N GLN A 314 -12.40 -5.68 30.22
CA GLN A 314 -12.01 -6.06 31.57
C GLN A 314 -12.23 -7.57 31.74
N GLY A 315 -11.20 -8.29 32.17
CA GLY A 315 -11.35 -9.72 32.48
C GLY A 315 -11.69 -9.99 33.94
N ALA A 316 -11.63 -11.27 34.32
CA ALA A 316 -12.04 -11.75 35.64
C ALA A 316 -11.22 -11.14 36.80
N CYS A 317 -9.94 -10.84 36.57
CA CYS A 317 -9.10 -10.11 37.51
C CYS A 317 -8.84 -8.69 37.01
N HIS A 318 -9.03 -7.71 37.90
CA HIS A 318 -8.80 -6.30 37.63
C HIS A 318 -8.50 -5.54 38.94
N SER A 319 -7.46 -4.69 38.95
CA SER A 319 -7.25 -3.72 40.03
C SER A 319 -8.14 -2.48 39.82
N PRO A 320 -9.06 -2.15 40.76
CA PRO A 320 -9.94 -0.98 40.63
C PRO A 320 -9.20 0.36 40.53
N THR A 321 -7.93 0.40 40.96
CA THR A 321 -7.12 1.64 40.92
C THR A 321 -6.46 1.88 39.56
N SER A 322 -6.52 0.90 38.63
CA SER A 322 -5.84 0.94 37.33
C SER A 322 -6.09 2.24 36.58
N TYR A 323 -7.35 2.64 36.44
CA TYR A 323 -7.73 3.86 35.73
C TYR A 323 -7.16 5.11 36.41
N ALA A 324 -7.42 5.29 37.71
CA ALA A 324 -7.03 6.48 38.46
C ALA A 324 -5.51 6.71 38.46
N ILE A 325 -4.70 5.64 38.51
CA ILE A 325 -3.24 5.75 38.46
C ILE A 325 -2.76 6.19 37.08
N LEU A 326 -3.31 5.61 36.02
CA LEU A 326 -2.95 5.97 34.65
C LEU A 326 -3.38 7.40 34.33
N GLU A 327 -4.59 7.79 34.73
CA GLU A 327 -5.11 9.15 34.59
C GLU A 327 -4.17 10.15 35.26
N LYS A 328 -3.86 9.95 36.55
CA LYS A 328 -2.96 10.83 37.32
C LYS A 328 -1.55 10.92 36.74
N LYS A 329 -1.03 9.81 36.19
CA LYS A 329 0.37 9.77 35.71
C LYS A 329 0.53 10.26 34.27
N CYS A 330 -0.46 10.03 33.42
CA CYS A 330 -0.34 10.17 31.98
C CYS A 330 -1.08 11.37 31.37
N VAL A 331 -2.25 11.75 31.91
CA VAL A 331 -3.04 12.84 31.34
C VAL A 331 -2.27 14.17 31.41
N GLY A 332 -2.36 14.96 30.34
CA GLY A 332 -1.65 16.21 30.15
C GLY A 332 -0.19 16.08 29.69
N LYS A 333 0.33 14.85 29.52
CA LYS A 333 1.71 14.62 29.08
C LYS A 333 1.77 14.11 27.65
N PRO A 334 2.79 14.51 26.85
CA PRO A 334 3.00 13.95 25.51
C PRO A 334 3.52 12.51 25.56
N ARG A 335 4.25 12.16 26.64
CA ARG A 335 4.81 10.84 26.89
C ARG A 335 4.51 10.40 28.32
N CYS A 336 4.07 9.16 28.48
CA CYS A 336 3.86 8.54 29.78
C CYS A 336 4.61 7.21 29.90
N ILE A 337 5.22 6.96 31.05
CA ILE A 337 5.90 5.71 31.36
C ILE A 337 5.38 5.22 32.71
N VAL A 338 4.87 4.00 32.75
CA VAL A 338 4.27 3.41 33.96
C VAL A 338 4.82 2.01 34.20
N THR A 339 5.40 1.79 35.37
CA THR A 339 5.90 0.47 35.77
C THR A 339 4.74 -0.48 36.06
N VAL A 340 4.82 -1.68 35.51
CA VAL A 340 3.87 -2.79 35.69
C VAL A 340 4.27 -3.56 36.94
N SER A 341 3.65 -3.22 38.07
CA SER A 341 3.96 -3.84 39.36
C SER A 341 2.81 -3.65 40.34
N ASN A 342 2.59 -4.63 41.22
CA ASN A 342 1.57 -4.55 42.28
C ASN A 342 1.69 -3.26 43.11
N SER A 343 2.90 -2.88 43.53
CA SER A 343 3.16 -1.65 44.31
C SER A 343 2.65 -0.36 43.66
N ASN A 344 2.54 -0.34 42.33
CA ASN A 344 2.06 0.81 41.59
C ASN A 344 0.53 0.83 41.47
N PHE A 345 -0.13 -0.33 41.58
CA PHE A 345 -1.57 -0.58 41.40
C PHE A 345 -2.29 -1.06 42.67
N GLY A 346 -1.68 -0.87 43.84
CA GLY A 346 -2.23 -1.22 45.14
C GLY A 346 -1.90 -2.64 45.60
N LYS A 347 -2.91 -3.37 46.09
CA LYS A 347 -2.79 -4.79 46.46
C LYS A 347 -2.83 -5.66 45.21
N ASP A 348 -2.19 -6.83 45.25
CA ASP A 348 -2.28 -7.81 44.17
C ASP A 348 -3.76 -8.17 43.90
N PRO A 349 -4.30 -7.83 42.72
CA PRO A 349 -5.71 -8.08 42.40
C PRO A 349 -6.02 -9.57 42.15
N CYS A 350 -5.01 -10.38 41.82
CA CYS A 350 -5.17 -11.82 41.63
C CYS A 350 -3.88 -12.57 41.98
N PRO A 351 -3.75 -13.03 43.24
CA PRO A 351 -2.61 -13.83 43.66
C PRO A 351 -2.45 -15.08 42.79
N ARG A 352 -1.20 -15.40 42.43
CA ARG A 352 -0.82 -16.56 41.60
C ARG A 352 -1.32 -16.54 40.16
N VAL A 353 -1.92 -15.45 39.71
CA VAL A 353 -2.30 -15.23 38.31
C VAL A 353 -1.35 -14.22 37.69
N MET A 354 -0.83 -14.54 36.49
CA MET A 354 0.00 -13.60 35.75
C MET A 354 -0.84 -12.38 35.36
N LYS A 355 -0.35 -11.20 35.76
CA LYS A 355 -1.03 -9.93 35.48
C LYS A 355 -0.41 -9.22 34.29
N ARG A 356 -1.26 -8.47 33.59
CA ARG A 356 -0.89 -7.59 32.49
C ARG A 356 -1.50 -6.22 32.73
N LEU A 357 -0.79 -5.18 32.31
CA LEU A 357 -1.32 -3.83 32.22
C LEU A 357 -1.65 -3.54 30.76
N SER A 358 -2.95 -3.51 30.44
CA SER A 358 -3.44 -3.05 29.13
C SER A 358 -4.05 -1.66 29.28
N VAL A 359 -3.63 -0.73 28.43
CA VAL A 359 -4.04 0.68 28.46
C VAL A 359 -4.37 1.14 27.05
N GLU A 360 -5.45 1.89 26.90
CA GLU A 360 -5.77 2.69 25.73
C GLU A 360 -5.93 4.15 26.18
N ALA A 361 -5.10 5.04 25.64
CA ALA A 361 -5.11 6.46 25.94
C ALA A 361 -5.49 7.26 24.68
N VAL A 362 -6.23 8.34 24.87
CA VAL A 362 -6.64 9.26 23.80
C VAL A 362 -5.64 10.40 23.70
N CYS A 363 -5.23 10.74 22.49
CA CYS A 363 -4.33 11.85 22.19
C CYS A 363 -5.13 12.99 21.57
N ALA A 364 -4.90 14.21 22.07
CA ALA A 364 -5.49 15.43 21.52
C ALA A 364 -4.43 16.53 21.38
N PRO A 365 -4.65 17.55 20.53
CA PRO A 365 -3.78 18.73 20.48
C PRO A 365 -3.58 19.31 21.87
N ALA A 366 -2.34 19.69 22.19
CA ALA A 366 -2.05 20.32 23.47
C ALA A 366 -2.83 21.64 23.57
N THR A 367 -3.69 21.77 24.57
CA THR A 367 -4.32 23.05 24.91
C THR A 367 -3.26 24.00 25.43
N THR A 368 -2.84 24.96 24.62
CA THR A 368 -2.09 26.13 25.08
C THR A 368 -3.05 27.00 25.87
N ASN A 369 -2.97 26.94 27.20
CA ASN A 369 -3.56 27.97 28.07
C ASN A 369 -2.70 29.23 28.07
#